data_AF-A0A3D5DCV2-F1
#
_entry.id   AF-A0A3D5DCV2-F1
#
_cell.length_a   1.000
_cell.length_b   1.000
_cell.length_c   1.000
_cell.angle_alpha   90.00
_cell.angle_beta   90.00
_cell.angle_gamma   90.00
#
_symmetry.space_group_name_H-M   'P 1'
#
loop_
_entity.id
_entity.type
_entity.pdbx_description
1 polymer ?
#
loop_
_entity_poly.entity_id
_entity_poly.type
_entity_poly.pdbx_seq_one_letter_code
_entity_poly.pdbx_strand_id
1 'polypeptide(L)' 'AWMWLRQAIAASARLNAAGAADIAFYQGKLQACQYFYRYELNKIPERLSLLASSDDTCLAMQDEWF' A
#
# COMPACT_ATOMS: atom_id res chain seq x y z
N ALA A 1 1.89 -1.73 4.97
CA ALA A 1 2.95 -2.21 4.06
C ALA A 1 3.82 -3.32 4.63
N TRP A 2 4.30 -3.19 5.87
CA TRP A 2 5.17 -4.17 6.53
C TRP A 2 4.73 -5.64 6.40
N MET A 3 3.43 -5.94 6.56
CA MET A 3 2.92 -7.31 6.40
C MET A 3 3.08 -7.85 4.97
N TRP A 4 2.91 -7.01 3.95
CA TRP A 4 3.14 -7.40 2.56
C TRP A 4 4.61 -7.68 2.29
N LEU A 5 5.51 -6.86 2.83
CA LEU A 5 6.95 -7.08 2.73
C LEU A 5 7.37 -8.39 3.39
N ARG A 6 6.85 -8.70 4.58
CA ARG A 6 7.11 -9.97 5.27
C ARG A 6 6.67 -11.17 4.44
N GLN A 7 5.47 -11.12 3.87
CA GLN A 7 4.97 -12.20 3.02
C GLN A 7 5.79 -12.32 1.73
N ALA A 8 6.21 -11.20 1.13
CA ALA A 8 7.04 -11.20 -0.07
C ALA A 8 8.43 -11.81 0.17
N ILE A 9 9.08 -11.48 1.30
CA ILE A 9 10.37 -12.09 1.67
C ILE A 9 10.22 -13.61 1.83
N ALA A 10 9.19 -14.07 2.55
CA ALA A 10 8.94 -15.50 2.74
C ALA A 10 8.60 -16.22 1.41
N ALA A 11 7.81 -15.58 0.55
CA ALA A 11 7.45 -16.11 -0.77
C ALA A 11 8.67 -16.20 -1.69
N SER A 12 9.51 -15.16 -1.73
CA SER A 12 10.73 -15.13 -2.53
C SER A 12 11.71 -16.24 -2.12
N ALA A 13 11.86 -16.49 -0.82
CA ALA A 13 12.74 -17.55 -0.31
C ALA A 13 12.28 -18.96 -0.71
N ARG A 14 10.96 -19.18 -0.89
CA ARG A 14 10.39 -20.49 -1.20
C ARG A 14 10.14 -20.73 -2.68
N LEU A 15 10.12 -19.67 -3.50
CA LEU A 15 9.74 -19.75 -4.91
C LEU A 15 10.58 -20.75 -5.72
N ASN A 16 11.90 -20.81 -5.48
CA ASN A 16 12.80 -21.69 -6.22
C ASN A 16 12.65 -23.19 -5.86
N ALA A 17 12.08 -23.49 -4.69
CA ALA A 17 11.82 -24.85 -4.22
C ALA A 17 10.34 -25.22 -4.27
N ALA A 18 9.49 -24.35 -4.84
CA ALA A 18 8.06 -24.52 -4.88
C ALA A 18 7.64 -25.54 -5.93
N GLY A 19 6.66 -26.38 -5.60
CA GLY A 19 5.96 -27.20 -6.59
C GLY A 19 5.13 -26.33 -7.54
N ALA A 20 4.77 -26.87 -8.70
CA ALA A 20 4.03 -26.15 -9.75
C ALA A 20 2.76 -25.44 -9.24
N ALA A 21 2.05 -26.05 -8.27
CA ALA A 21 0.85 -25.49 -7.66
C ALA A 21 1.12 -24.26 -6.77
N ASP A 22 2.29 -24.18 -6.13
CA ASP A 22 2.63 -23.12 -5.17
C ASP A 22 3.31 -21.91 -5.82
N ILE A 23 3.88 -22.08 -7.02
CA ILE A 23 4.55 -21.00 -7.77
C ILE A 23 3.61 -19.81 -7.98
N ALA A 24 2.39 -20.06 -8.45
CA ALA A 24 1.39 -19.02 -8.70
C ALA A 24 1.01 -18.27 -7.39
N PHE A 25 0.89 -19.00 -6.28
CA PHE A 25 0.59 -18.41 -4.97
C PHE A 25 1.72 -17.47 -4.51
N TYR A 26 2.98 -17.92 -4.57
CA TYR A 26 4.12 -17.10 -4.18
C TYR A 26 4.32 -15.88 -5.09
N GLN A 27 4.15 -16.05 -6.41
CA GLN A 27 4.16 -14.92 -7.35
C GLN A 27 3.04 -13.91 -7.04
N GLY A 28 1.85 -14.38 -6.68
CA GLY A 28 0.76 -13.52 -6.22
C GLY A 28 1.12 -12.70 -4.98
N LYS A 29 1.83 -13.29 -4.01
CA LYS A 29 2.32 -12.56 -2.83
C LYS A 29 3.34 -11.47 -3.20
N LEU A 30 4.24 -11.75 -4.13
CA LEU A 30 5.21 -10.77 -4.62
C LEU A 30 4.50 -9.62 -5.35
N GLN A 31 3.53 -9.95 -6.22
CA GLN A 31 2.77 -8.94 -6.96
C GLN A 31 1.91 -8.06 -6.05
N ALA A 32 1.22 -8.63 -5.07
CA ALA A 32 0.45 -7.85 -4.11
C ALA A 32 1.33 -6.88 -3.30
N CYS A 33 2.54 -7.29 -2.94
CA CYS A 33 3.51 -6.41 -2.29
C CYS A 33 3.95 -5.26 -3.21
N GLN A 34 4.30 -5.55 -4.47
CA GLN A 34 4.67 -4.53 -5.44
C GLN A 34 3.53 -3.52 -5.64
N TYR A 35 2.31 -4.00 -5.85
CA TYR A 35 1.13 -3.15 -5.97
C TYR A 35 0.95 -2.24 -4.75
N PHE A 36 0.97 -2.79 -3.54
CA PHE A 36 0.76 -2.01 -2.33
C PHE A 36 1.82 -0.92 -2.15
N TYR A 37 3.09 -1.23 -2.42
CA TYR A 37 4.17 -0.25 -2.32
C TYR A 37 4.09 0.82 -3.42
N ARG A 38 3.69 0.45 -4.63
CA ARG A 38 3.66 1.36 -5.79
C ARG A 38 2.41 2.24 -5.82
N TYR A 39 1.27 1.74 -5.38
CA TYR A 39 0.00 2.45 -5.52
C TYR A 39 -0.57 2.93 -4.20
N GLU A 40 -0.50 2.14 -3.14
CA GLU A 40 -1.11 2.53 -1.86
C GLU A 40 -0.17 3.38 -0.99
N LEU A 41 1.10 2.98 -0.86
CA LEU A 41 2.05 3.73 -0.04
C LEU A 41 2.38 5.12 -0.60
N ASN A 42 2.39 5.29 -1.92
CA ASN A 42 2.70 6.57 -2.54
C ASN A 42 1.67 7.67 -2.24
N LYS A 43 0.48 7.32 -1.73
CA LYS A 43 -0.55 8.27 -1.30
C LYS A 43 -0.25 8.88 0.09
N ILE A 44 0.65 8.27 0.86
CA ILE A 44 0.90 8.66 2.26
C ILE A 44 1.55 10.05 2.38
N PRO A 45 2.61 10.39 1.62
CA PRO A 45 3.28 11.69 1.78
C PRO A 45 2.35 12.89 1.58
N GLU A 46 1.50 12.83 0.54
CA GLU A 46 0.50 13.87 0.26
C GLU A 46 -0.49 14.04 1.44
N ARG A 47 -1.04 12.93 1.93
CA ARG A 47 -1.98 12.94 3.07
C ARG A 47 -1.34 13.45 4.36
N LEU A 48 -0.09 13.06 4.62
CA LEU A 48 0.66 13.56 5.77
C LEU A 48 0.96 15.06 5.64
N SER A 49 1.23 15.53 4.43
CA SER A 49 1.43 16.97 4.19
C SER A 49 0.17 17.78 4.49
N LEU A 50 -1.00 17.29 4.04
CA LEU A 50 -2.28 17.94 4.32
C LEU A 50 -2.63 17.90 5.82
N LEU A 51 -2.34 16.79 6.50
CA LEU A 51 -2.53 16.71 7.95
C LEU A 51 -1.60 17.68 8.69
N ALA A 52 -0.35 17.80 8.25
CA ALA A 52 0.63 18.69 8.86
C ALA A 52 0.31 20.17 8.66
N SER A 53 -0.37 20.54 7.57
CA SER A 53 -0.75 21.94 7.33
C SER A 53 -1.89 22.43 8.22
N SER A 54 -2.54 21.56 9.00
CA SER A 54 -3.72 21.91 9.82
C SER A 54 -4.78 22.66 9.01
N ASP A 55 -5.00 22.18 7.78
CA ASP A 55 -5.90 22.80 6.82
C ASP A 55 -7.32 22.98 7.40
N ASP A 56 -7.87 24.18 7.25
CA ASP A 56 -9.17 24.58 7.79
C ASP A 56 -10.27 24.63 6.73
N THR A 57 -10.03 24.12 5.51
CA THR A 57 -10.97 24.21 4.37
C THR A 57 -12.38 23.74 4.75
N CYS A 58 -12.49 22.62 5.48
CA CYS A 58 -13.79 22.10 5.92
C CYS A 58 -14.39 22.90 7.10
N LEU A 59 -13.56 23.54 7.92
CA LEU A 59 -14.00 24.34 9.05
C LEU A 59 -14.49 25.74 8.62
N ALA A 60 -13.84 26.31 7.61
CA ALA A 60 -14.15 27.63 7.07
C ALA A 60 -15.37 27.66 6.13
N MET A 61 -15.95 26.50 5.84
CA MET A 61 -17.12 26.36 4.97
C MET A 61 -18.35 27.05 5.58
N GLN A 62 -19.14 27.73 4.76
CA GLN A 62 -20.37 28.41 5.16
C GLN A 62 -21.57 27.77 4.46
N ASP A 63 -22.69 27.66 5.18
CA ASP A 63 -23.91 27.04 4.66
C ASP A 63 -24.44 27.81 3.44
N GLU A 64 -24.29 29.14 3.40
CA GLU A 64 -24.77 29.97 2.30
C GLU A 64 -23.98 29.81 0.98
N TRP A 65 -22.88 29.05 0.98
CA TRP A 65 -22.08 28.81 -0.22
C TRP A 65 -22.53 27.59 -1.03
N PHE A 66 -23.48 26.80 -0.52
CA PHE A 66 -23.99 25.55 -1.10
C PHE A 66 -25.53 25.47 -1.01
#